data_AF-A0A7G7KP97-F1
#
_entry.id   AF-A0A7G7KP97-F1
#
_cell.length_a   1.000
_cell.length_b   1.000
_cell.length_c   1.000
_cell.angle_alpha   90.00
_cell.angle_beta   90.00
_cell.angle_gamma   90.00
#
_symmetry.space_group_name_H-M   'P 1'
#
loop_
_entity.id
_entity.type
_entity.pdbx_description
1 polymer ?
#
loop_
_entity_poly.entity_id
_entity_poly.type
_entity_poly.pdbx_seq_one_letter_code
_entity_poly.pdbx_strand_id
1 'polypeptide(L)'
;MAALKLSRWLRIGLLSVLTSSPGWTLELNGQSFFTQPPWRVEFTNYDWYVDAGGPEYNFTVALAENAGVHLGGLVITQTSGSDQTFWIDPKETSAFFGRPRQEGEAIPVEAQFHEQKRSMRVDFPDPPPPGSTLTVVLRPPNNPSLNDLYLFAVEALPAGPNPSAAPLGFARMEILDGWDR
;
A
#
# COMPACT_ATOMS: atom_id res chain seq x y z
N MET A 1 -32.59 36.82 -56.69
CA MET A 1 -33.06 37.54 -55.49
C MET A 1 -33.23 36.52 -54.37
N ALA A 2 -32.45 36.68 -53.30
CA ALA A 2 -32.63 36.29 -51.88
C ALA A 2 -33.34 34.97 -51.51
N ALA A 3 -32.99 34.22 -50.47
CA ALA A 3 -31.87 34.19 -49.54
C ALA A 3 -32.01 32.90 -48.71
N LEU A 4 -30.86 32.37 -48.30
CA LEU A 4 -30.61 31.19 -47.47
C LEU A 4 -31.13 31.40 -46.02
N LYS A 5 -31.75 30.39 -45.39
CA LYS A 5 -31.93 30.34 -43.92
C LYS A 5 -31.25 29.11 -43.33
N LEU A 6 -30.17 29.38 -42.60
CA LEU A 6 -29.48 28.46 -41.70
C LEU A 6 -30.34 28.10 -40.49
N SER A 7 -30.15 26.90 -39.94
CA SER A 7 -30.10 26.75 -38.48
C SER A 7 -29.08 25.67 -38.08
N ARG A 8 -27.98 26.13 -37.49
CA ARG A 8 -26.97 25.31 -36.78
C ARG A 8 -27.41 25.24 -35.33
N TRP A 9 -27.57 24.04 -34.78
CA TRP A 9 -27.66 23.82 -33.35
C TRP A 9 -26.30 23.33 -32.87
N LEU A 10 -25.54 24.18 -32.17
CA LEU A 10 -24.30 23.81 -31.50
C LEU A 10 -24.65 23.49 -30.04
N ARG A 11 -24.54 22.23 -29.64
CA ARG A 11 -24.58 21.84 -28.22
C ARG A 11 -23.17 21.99 -27.66
N ILE A 12 -23.00 22.92 -26.72
CA ILE A 12 -21.78 23.06 -25.94
C ILE A 12 -21.91 22.10 -24.75
N GLY A 13 -21.15 21.01 -24.76
CA GLY A 13 -20.94 20.17 -23.58
C GLY A 13 -19.83 20.79 -22.74
N LEU A 14 -20.10 21.08 -21.46
CA LEU A 14 -19.06 21.43 -20.50
C LEU A 14 -18.27 20.15 -20.16
N LEU A 15 -17.01 20.08 -20.61
CA LEU A 15 -16.03 19.15 -20.07
C LEU A 15 -15.59 19.67 -18.70
N SER A 16 -15.91 18.93 -17.63
CA SER A 16 -15.31 19.15 -16.32
C SER A 16 -13.95 18.46 -16.31
N VAL A 17 -12.87 19.23 -16.28
CA VAL A 17 -11.51 18.70 -16.09
C VAL A 17 -11.29 18.52 -14.59
N LEU A 18 -11.16 17.28 -14.13
CA LEU A 18 -10.67 16.97 -12.79
C LEU A 18 -9.20 17.38 -12.74
N THR A 19 -8.88 18.49 -12.09
CA THR A 19 -7.50 18.88 -11.83
C THR A 19 -6.99 18.12 -10.62
N SER A 20 -6.20 17.07 -10.85
CA SER A 20 -5.38 16.48 -9.79
C SER A 20 -4.44 17.57 -9.27
N SER A 21 -4.51 17.85 -7.97
CA SER A 21 -3.62 18.84 -7.35
C SER A 21 -2.21 18.24 -7.30
N PRO A 22 -1.18 18.94 -7.81
CA PRO A 22 0.19 18.46 -7.66
C PRO A 22 0.56 18.53 -6.18
N GLY A 23 0.74 17.36 -5.56
CA GLY A 23 1.53 17.27 -4.33
C GLY A 23 2.94 17.77 -4.65
N TRP A 24 3.48 18.67 -3.83
CA TRP A 24 4.82 19.18 -4.04
C TRP A 24 5.82 18.06 -3.75
N THR A 25 6.34 17.37 -4.77
CA THR A 25 7.43 16.42 -4.55
C THR A 25 8.68 17.19 -4.13
N LEU A 26 9.16 16.95 -2.90
CA LEU A 26 10.49 17.40 -2.48
C LEU A 26 11.52 16.49 -3.15
N GLU A 27 12.00 16.91 -4.32
CA GLU A 27 13.10 16.26 -5.03
C GLU A 27 14.43 16.92 -4.66
N LEU A 28 15.34 16.15 -4.08
CA LEU A 28 16.72 16.58 -3.88
C LEU A 28 17.63 15.71 -4.74
N ASN A 29 18.35 16.33 -5.68
CA ASN A 29 19.26 15.63 -6.61
C ASN A 29 18.60 14.47 -7.40
N GLY A 30 17.32 14.61 -7.77
CA GLY A 30 16.58 13.58 -8.53
C GLY A 30 16.13 12.39 -7.68
N GLN A 31 16.12 12.57 -6.35
CA GLN A 31 15.67 11.59 -5.37
C GLN A 31 14.52 12.19 -4.55
N SER A 32 13.47 11.41 -4.33
CA SER A 32 12.29 11.85 -3.58
C SER A 32 12.41 11.49 -2.10
N PHE A 33 11.99 12.39 -1.21
CA PHE A 33 12.06 12.23 0.24
C PHE A 33 10.80 12.74 0.94
N PHE A 34 10.46 12.12 2.07
CA PHE A 34 9.51 12.72 3.01
C PHE A 34 10.17 13.87 3.76
N THR A 35 9.45 14.98 3.92
CA THR A 35 9.83 16.05 4.86
C THR A 35 9.60 15.59 6.30
N GLN A 36 8.47 14.92 6.55
CA GLN A 36 8.18 14.24 7.80
C GLN A 36 7.80 12.79 7.49
N PRO A 37 8.72 11.83 7.65
CA PRO A 37 8.42 10.45 7.30
C PRO A 37 7.35 9.86 8.23
N PRO A 38 6.50 8.94 7.72
CA PRO A 38 5.74 8.05 8.58
C PRO A 38 6.72 7.28 9.49
N TRP A 39 6.33 7.05 10.75
CA TRP A 39 7.25 6.62 11.79
C TRP A 39 6.90 5.25 12.40
N ARG A 40 5.74 4.68 12.02
CA ARG A 40 5.26 3.40 12.53
C ARG A 40 4.35 2.71 11.51
N VAL A 41 4.46 1.38 11.47
CA VAL A 41 3.43 0.50 10.91
C VAL A 41 2.64 -0.15 12.05
N GLU A 42 1.33 -0.24 11.90
CA GLU A 42 0.46 -1.06 12.74
C GLU A 42 0.14 -2.36 11.99
N PHE A 43 0.27 -3.50 12.67
CA PHE A 43 0.00 -4.82 12.10
C PHE A 43 -1.25 -5.41 12.74
N THR A 44 -2.12 -5.99 11.92
CA THR A 44 -3.30 -6.72 12.39
C THR A 44 -3.49 -7.99 11.56
N ASN A 45 -3.54 -9.15 12.22
CA ASN A 45 -4.02 -10.40 11.65
C ASN A 45 -5.12 -10.97 12.56
N TYR A 46 -5.96 -11.84 11.99
CA TYR A 46 -7.02 -12.53 12.72
C TYR A 46 -6.85 -14.05 12.73
N ASP A 47 -5.95 -14.57 11.89
CA ASP A 47 -5.65 -15.98 11.72
C ASP A 47 -4.24 -16.29 12.22
N TRP A 48 -4.16 -17.03 13.32
CA TRP A 48 -2.94 -17.19 14.11
C TRP A 48 -2.37 -18.59 14.05
N TYR A 49 -2.98 -19.53 13.33
CA TYR A 49 -2.55 -20.93 13.33
C TYR A 49 -1.73 -21.27 12.08
N VAL A 50 -0.81 -22.21 12.23
CA VAL A 50 -0.10 -22.82 11.10
C VAL A 50 -1.08 -23.29 10.03
N ASP A 51 -0.72 -23.09 8.76
CA ASP A 51 -1.49 -23.51 7.58
C ASP A 51 -2.95 -23.00 7.50
N ALA A 52 -3.36 -22.03 8.32
CA ALA A 52 -4.68 -21.40 8.20
C ALA A 52 -4.84 -20.79 6.79
N GLY A 53 -5.93 -21.13 6.09
CA GLY A 53 -6.13 -20.74 4.70
C GLY A 53 -6.66 -19.32 4.53
N GLY A 54 -6.15 -18.62 3.51
CA GLY A 54 -6.56 -17.27 3.10
C GLY A 54 -6.45 -16.19 4.19
N PRO A 55 -5.40 -16.16 5.03
CA PRO A 55 -5.28 -15.17 6.09
C PRO A 55 -5.07 -13.77 5.51
N GLU A 56 -5.45 -12.75 6.27
CA GLU A 56 -5.22 -11.35 5.89
C GLU A 56 -4.21 -10.69 6.83
N TYR A 57 -3.09 -10.26 6.24
CA TYR A 57 -2.05 -9.52 6.94
C TYR A 57 -2.20 -8.03 6.65
N ASN A 58 -2.71 -7.29 7.63
CA ASN A 58 -3.03 -5.89 7.47
C ASN A 58 -1.89 -5.01 7.99
N PHE A 59 -1.32 -4.19 7.11
CA PHE A 59 -0.26 -3.22 7.40
C PHE A 59 -0.85 -1.82 7.29
N THR A 60 -1.18 -1.22 8.43
CA THR A 60 -1.76 0.12 8.53
C THR A 60 -0.66 1.16 8.70
N VAL A 61 -0.71 2.22 7.88
CA VAL A 61 0.22 3.35 7.93
C VAL A 61 -0.55 4.65 7.95
N ALA A 62 -0.16 5.55 8.85
CA ALA A 62 -0.64 6.92 8.90
C ALA A 62 0.44 7.87 8.37
N LEU A 63 0.10 8.64 7.35
CA LEU A 63 0.98 9.65 6.77
C LEU A 63 0.69 11.01 7.43
N ALA A 64 1.73 11.70 7.91
CA ALA A 64 1.56 13.01 8.52
C ALA A 64 1.01 14.04 7.52
N GLU A 65 0.22 15.01 7.98
CA GLU A 65 -0.30 16.10 7.13
C GLU A 65 0.81 16.92 6.47
N ASN A 66 1.94 17.05 7.16
CA ASN A 66 3.13 17.75 6.70
C ASN A 66 4.23 16.78 6.19
N ALA A 67 3.85 15.59 5.71
CA ALA A 67 4.81 14.62 5.13
C ALA A 67 5.59 15.18 3.93
N GLY A 68 5.10 16.26 3.32
CA GLY A 68 5.73 16.95 2.20
C GLY A 68 5.41 16.31 0.85
N VAL A 69 5.33 14.97 0.80
CA VAL A 69 5.07 14.19 -0.41
C VAL A 69 4.05 13.08 -0.14
N HIS A 70 3.38 12.60 -1.19
CA HIS A 70 2.45 11.48 -1.12
C HIS A 70 3.20 10.16 -0.84
N LEU A 71 2.47 9.14 -0.38
CA LEU A 71 3.01 7.79 -0.21
C LEU A 71 3.04 7.08 -1.57
N GLY A 72 4.23 6.83 -2.10
CA GLY A 72 4.42 6.13 -3.37
C GLY A 72 4.30 4.60 -3.26
N GLY A 73 4.61 4.03 -2.10
CA GLY A 73 4.52 2.58 -1.90
C GLY A 73 5.01 2.11 -0.54
N LEU A 74 4.94 0.80 -0.32
CA LEU A 74 5.53 0.09 0.82
C LEU A 74 6.46 -1.03 0.34
N VAL A 75 7.50 -1.30 1.12
CA VAL A 75 8.31 -2.52 1.01
C VAL A 75 8.16 -3.29 2.32
N ILE A 76 7.71 -4.53 2.23
CA ILE A 76 7.42 -5.40 3.38
C ILE A 76 8.29 -6.63 3.24
N THR A 77 9.30 -6.76 4.10
CA THR A 77 10.33 -7.80 3.99
C THR A 77 10.31 -8.69 5.22
N GLN A 78 10.11 -9.99 5.04
CA GLN A 78 10.26 -10.95 6.13
C GLN A 78 11.74 -11.07 6.52
N THR A 79 12.07 -10.63 7.74
CA THR A 79 13.44 -10.67 8.28
C THR A 79 13.68 -11.82 9.24
N SER A 80 12.61 -12.44 9.78
CA SER A 80 12.68 -13.56 10.72
C SER A 80 11.51 -14.52 10.54
N GLY A 81 11.51 -15.62 11.29
CA GLY A 81 10.57 -16.74 11.16
C GLY A 81 11.22 -17.99 10.56
N SER A 82 10.79 -19.14 11.06
CA SER A 82 11.31 -20.46 10.72
C SER A 82 10.88 -20.94 9.32
N ASP A 83 9.67 -20.61 8.86
CA ASP A 83 9.27 -20.83 7.46
C ASP A 83 9.77 -19.69 6.58
N GLN A 84 10.71 -20.01 5.68
CA GLN A 84 11.28 -19.07 4.72
C GLN A 84 10.72 -19.24 3.31
N THR A 85 9.75 -20.15 3.15
CA THR A 85 9.21 -20.57 1.86
C THR A 85 7.76 -20.16 1.66
N PHE A 86 7.09 -19.68 2.72
CA PHE A 86 5.71 -19.22 2.59
C PHE A 86 5.61 -18.08 1.55
N TRP A 87 4.64 -18.21 0.68
CA TRP A 87 4.46 -17.37 -0.50
C TRP A 87 3.31 -16.39 -0.29
N ILE A 88 3.48 -15.16 -0.75
CA ILE A 88 2.43 -14.14 -0.78
C ILE A 88 2.07 -13.88 -2.23
N ASP A 89 0.80 -14.05 -2.60
CA ASP A 89 0.34 -13.78 -3.96
C ASP A 89 0.21 -12.26 -4.19
N PRO A 90 1.00 -11.67 -5.11
CA PRO A 90 0.87 -10.26 -5.44
C PRO A 90 -0.50 -9.89 -6.00
N LYS A 91 -1.21 -10.81 -6.66
CA LYS A 91 -2.51 -10.54 -7.27
C LYS A 91 -3.64 -10.43 -6.26
N GLU A 92 -3.45 -11.01 -5.09
CA GLU A 92 -4.38 -10.93 -3.96
C GLU A 92 -4.02 -9.79 -3.00
N THR A 93 -2.98 -9.00 -3.31
CA THR A 93 -2.62 -7.81 -2.55
C THR A 93 -3.60 -6.68 -2.86
N SER A 94 -4.08 -6.00 -1.83
CA SER A 94 -5.03 -4.89 -1.95
C SER A 94 -4.72 -3.78 -0.95
N ALA A 95 -5.34 -2.61 -1.13
CA ALA A 95 -5.25 -1.52 -0.17
C ALA A 95 -6.54 -0.69 -0.12
N PHE A 96 -6.76 -0.03 1.01
CA PHE A 96 -7.90 0.87 1.21
C PHE A 96 -7.56 1.98 2.21
N PHE A 97 -8.31 3.08 2.16
CA PHE A 97 -8.21 4.13 3.18
C PHE A 97 -8.86 3.70 4.49
N GLY A 98 -8.22 3.99 5.62
CA GLY A 98 -8.71 3.64 6.94
C GLY A 98 -7.99 2.45 7.55
N ARG A 99 -8.69 1.75 8.45
CA ARG A 99 -8.16 0.65 9.27
C ARG A 99 -8.95 -0.63 8.99
N PRO A 100 -8.41 -1.82 9.31
CA PRO A 100 -9.17 -3.07 9.23
C PRO A 100 -10.53 -2.95 9.93
N ARG A 101 -11.59 -3.46 9.30
CA ARG A 101 -13.00 -3.35 9.76
C ARG A 101 -13.59 -1.94 9.78
N GLN A 102 -12.85 -0.94 9.29
CA GLN A 102 -13.28 0.44 9.09
C GLN A 102 -12.78 0.89 7.70
N GLU A 103 -13.06 0.06 6.70
CA GLU A 103 -12.56 0.22 5.34
C GLU A 103 -13.30 1.36 4.65
N GLY A 104 -12.53 2.28 4.07
CA GLY A 104 -13.00 3.33 3.20
C GLY A 104 -12.85 2.93 1.74
N GLU A 105 -12.58 3.92 0.89
CA GLU A 105 -12.38 3.72 -0.53
C GLU A 105 -11.14 2.85 -0.80
N ALA A 106 -11.26 1.98 -1.81
CA ALA A 106 -10.15 1.14 -2.28
C ALA A 106 -9.07 1.99 -2.95
N ILE A 107 -7.81 1.60 -2.75
CA ILE A 107 -6.65 2.25 -3.34
C ILE A 107 -6.08 1.30 -4.41
N PRO A 108 -5.90 1.75 -5.66
CA PRO A 108 -5.21 0.96 -6.68
C PRO A 108 -3.80 0.59 -6.24
N VAL A 109 -3.41 -0.67 -6.47
CA VAL A 109 -2.07 -1.18 -6.13
C VAL A 109 -1.45 -1.93 -7.29
N GLU A 110 -0.13 -1.82 -7.39
CA GLU A 110 0.71 -2.71 -8.18
C GLU A 110 1.66 -3.43 -7.22
N ALA A 111 1.57 -4.76 -7.14
CA ALA A 111 2.34 -5.55 -6.20
C ALA A 111 3.29 -6.52 -6.90
N GLN A 112 4.47 -6.72 -6.31
CA GLN A 112 5.48 -7.65 -6.79
C GLN A 112 6.14 -8.37 -5.61
N PHE A 113 6.18 -9.69 -5.65
CA PHE A 113 6.90 -10.49 -4.66
C PHE A 113 8.26 -10.91 -5.19
N HIS A 114 9.29 -10.67 -4.37
CA HIS A 114 10.67 -11.05 -4.62
C HIS A 114 11.07 -12.20 -3.72
N GLU A 115 10.92 -13.44 -4.20
CA GLU A 115 11.17 -14.67 -3.41
C GLU A 115 12.53 -14.68 -2.72
N GLN A 116 13.63 -14.39 -3.44
CA GLN A 116 14.97 -14.47 -2.83
C GLN A 116 15.18 -13.43 -1.72
N LYS A 117 14.44 -12.31 -1.78
CA LYS A 117 14.48 -11.25 -0.76
C LYS A 117 13.39 -11.44 0.31
N ARG A 118 12.44 -12.36 0.10
CA ARG A 118 11.20 -12.52 0.89
C ARG A 118 10.51 -11.18 1.13
N SER A 119 10.37 -10.44 0.04
CA SER A 119 9.98 -9.03 0.07
C SER A 119 8.81 -8.80 -0.87
N MET A 120 7.75 -8.21 -0.33
CA MET A 120 6.63 -7.69 -1.12
C MET A 120 6.86 -6.19 -1.35
N ARG A 121 6.93 -5.78 -2.61
CA ARG A 121 6.87 -4.39 -3.02
C ARG A 121 5.44 -4.07 -3.42
N VAL A 122 4.86 -3.03 -2.83
CA VAL A 122 3.54 -2.50 -3.17
C VAL A 122 3.71 -1.06 -3.60
N ASP A 123 3.38 -0.75 -4.84
CA ASP A 123 3.39 0.59 -5.40
C ASP A 123 1.94 1.10 -5.53
N PHE A 124 1.75 2.40 -5.34
CA PHE A 124 0.48 3.09 -5.51
C PHE A 124 0.51 3.94 -6.78
N PRO A 125 -0.12 3.49 -7.89
CA PRO A 125 -0.19 4.27 -9.12
C PRO A 125 -0.86 5.64 -8.94
N ASP A 126 -1.82 5.71 -8.02
CA ASP A 126 -2.45 6.93 -7.51
C ASP A 126 -2.05 7.13 -6.04
N PRO A 127 -0.92 7.82 -5.76
CA PRO A 127 -0.33 7.90 -4.42
C PRO A 127 -1.24 8.56 -3.36
N PRO A 128 -1.49 7.89 -2.23
CA PRO A 128 -2.22 8.47 -1.10
C PRO A 128 -1.60 9.79 -0.58
N PRO A 129 -2.41 10.85 -0.38
CA PRO A 129 -1.89 12.16 0.01
C PRO A 129 -1.50 12.23 1.50
N PRO A 130 -0.69 13.24 1.90
CA PRO A 130 -0.44 13.58 3.29
C PRO A 130 -1.72 13.69 4.13
N GLY A 131 -1.66 13.29 5.40
CA GLY A 131 -2.80 13.27 6.32
C GLY A 131 -3.70 12.02 6.19
N SER A 132 -3.46 11.16 5.20
CA SER A 132 -4.21 9.92 5.03
C SER A 132 -3.78 8.84 6.05
N THR A 133 -4.72 7.96 6.37
CA THR A 133 -4.44 6.65 6.96
C THR A 133 -4.91 5.60 5.97
N LEU A 134 -4.09 4.60 5.71
CA LEU A 134 -4.42 3.49 4.80
C LEU A 134 -3.94 2.16 5.35
N THR A 135 -4.49 1.09 4.80
CA THR A 135 -4.09 -0.28 5.09
C THR A 135 -3.74 -0.99 3.79
N VAL A 136 -2.59 -1.67 3.77
CA VAL A 136 -2.24 -2.66 2.75
C VAL A 136 -2.55 -4.04 3.31
N VAL A 137 -3.25 -4.87 2.54
CA VAL A 137 -3.59 -6.24 2.89
C VAL A 137 -2.79 -7.19 2.01
N LEU A 138 -1.96 -8.02 2.64
CA LEU A 138 -1.34 -9.16 1.97
C LEU A 138 -2.15 -10.41 2.29
N ARG A 139 -2.57 -11.15 1.26
CA ARG A 139 -3.34 -12.38 1.39
C ARG A 139 -2.59 -13.56 0.78
N PRO A 140 -1.72 -14.25 1.53
CA PRO A 140 -1.14 -15.50 1.05
C PRO A 140 -2.23 -16.59 0.97
N PRO A 141 -1.97 -17.70 0.26
CA PRO A 141 -2.90 -18.83 0.23
C PRO A 141 -3.09 -19.47 1.60
N ASN A 142 -2.03 -19.55 2.40
CA ASN A 142 -2.07 -20.06 3.78
C ASN A 142 -1.08 -19.29 4.66
N ASN A 143 -1.30 -19.35 5.98
CA ASN A 143 -0.30 -19.01 6.97
C ASN A 143 0.97 -19.89 6.81
N PRO A 144 2.11 -19.47 7.39
CA PRO A 144 3.30 -20.30 7.45
C PRO A 144 3.06 -21.70 8.03
N SER A 145 3.84 -22.67 7.55
CA SER A 145 3.74 -24.08 7.95
C SER A 145 4.44 -24.40 9.29
N LEU A 146 5.17 -23.43 9.84
CA LEU A 146 5.89 -23.56 11.11
C LEU A 146 5.45 -22.47 12.08
N ASN A 147 5.22 -22.86 13.34
CA ASN A 147 4.92 -21.91 14.41
C ASN A 147 6.20 -21.14 14.79
N ASP A 148 6.11 -19.82 14.87
CA ASP A 148 7.20 -18.92 15.25
C ASP A 148 6.67 -17.48 15.40
N LEU A 149 7.54 -16.58 15.86
CA LEU A 149 7.38 -15.15 15.68
C LEU A 149 8.01 -14.72 14.34
N TYR A 150 7.17 -14.38 13.39
CA TYR A 150 7.56 -13.81 12.11
C TYR A 150 7.70 -12.30 12.23
N LEU A 151 8.82 -11.76 11.76
CA LEU A 151 9.10 -10.32 11.75
C LEU A 151 9.15 -9.82 10.32
N PHE A 152 8.43 -8.73 10.05
CA PHE A 152 8.45 -8.04 8.77
C PHE A 152 8.98 -6.63 8.95
N ALA A 153 10.15 -6.33 8.38
CA ALA A 153 10.61 -4.96 8.24
C ALA A 153 9.72 -4.25 7.22
N VAL A 154 9.19 -3.09 7.59
CA VAL A 154 8.33 -2.29 6.71
C VAL A 154 8.99 -0.96 6.45
N GLU A 155 9.05 -0.56 5.18
CA GLU A 155 9.56 0.72 4.73
C GLU A 155 8.49 1.43 3.89
N ALA A 156 8.35 2.73 4.09
CA ALA A 156 7.52 3.59 3.25
C ALA A 156 8.37 4.26 2.17
N LEU A 157 7.81 4.35 0.96
CA LEU A 157 8.45 5.00 -0.18
C LEU A 157 7.72 6.32 -0.47
N PRO A 158 8.42 7.47 -0.53
CA PRO A 158 7.81 8.69 -1.03
C PRO A 158 7.47 8.55 -2.50
N ALA A 159 6.40 9.20 -2.96
CA ALA A 159 6.11 9.27 -4.40
C ALA A 159 7.17 10.08 -5.15
N GLY A 160 7.52 9.65 -6.37
CA GLY A 160 8.47 10.34 -7.25
C GLY A 160 9.71 9.51 -7.61
N PRO A 161 10.67 10.09 -8.34
CA PRO A 161 11.85 9.37 -8.82
C PRO A 161 12.76 8.93 -7.66
N ASN A 162 13.36 7.75 -7.83
CA ASN A 162 14.36 7.14 -6.94
C ASN A 162 14.00 7.27 -5.44
N PRO A 163 12.85 6.78 -4.97
CA PRO A 163 12.38 7.08 -3.63
C PRO A 163 13.37 6.67 -2.54
N SER A 164 13.66 7.58 -1.61
CA SER A 164 14.43 7.25 -0.40
C SER A 164 13.51 6.60 0.63
N ALA A 165 13.71 5.31 0.87
CA ALA A 165 12.89 4.53 1.78
C ALA A 165 13.00 5.02 3.23
N ALA A 166 11.86 5.14 3.91
CA ALA A 166 11.77 5.49 5.32
C ALA A 166 11.33 4.27 6.13
N PRO A 167 12.14 3.79 7.09
CA PRO A 167 11.78 2.62 7.90
C PRO A 167 10.63 2.93 8.87
N LEU A 168 9.62 2.07 8.89
CA LEU A 168 8.46 2.13 9.80
C LEU A 168 8.59 1.20 11.01
N GLY A 169 9.69 0.43 11.07
CA GLY A 169 9.93 -0.59 12.08
C GLY A 169 9.51 -1.98 11.63
N PHE A 170 9.17 -2.83 12.61
CA PHE A 170 8.84 -4.23 12.38
C PHE A 170 7.39 -4.53 12.74
N ALA A 171 6.66 -5.13 11.81
CA ALA A 171 5.43 -5.84 12.10
C ALA A 171 5.76 -7.23 12.69
N ARG A 172 4.98 -7.62 13.70
CA ARG A 172 5.17 -8.86 14.47
C ARG A 172 3.96 -9.75 14.25
N MET A 173 4.17 -10.91 13.68
CA MET A 173 3.13 -11.90 13.43
C MET A 173 3.48 -13.18 14.17
N GLU A 174 2.67 -13.52 15.17
CA GLU A 174 2.80 -14.79 15.88
C GLU A 174 1.97 -15.85 15.15
N ILE A 175 2.61 -16.97 14.84
CA ILE A 175 1.95 -18.18 14.34
C ILE A 175 2.07 -19.25 15.41
N LEU A 176 0.93 -19.76 15.82
CA LEU A 176 0.71 -20.74 16.85
C LEU A 176 0.52 -22.12 16.24
N ASP A 177 0.89 -23.14 17.01
CA ASP A 177 0.56 -24.50 16.66
C ASP A 177 -0.94 -24.77 16.92
N GLY A 178 -1.56 -25.61 16.09
CA GLY A 178 -2.98 -25.94 16.20
C GLY A 178 -3.31 -26.94 17.31
N TRP A 179 -2.30 -27.58 17.92
CA TRP A 179 -2.44 -28.69 18.86
C TRP A 179 -2.56 -28.29 20.34
N ASP A 180 -2.50 -27.00 20.68
CA ASP A 180 -2.64 -26.48 22.05
C ASP A 180 -4.11 -26.21 22.46
N ARG A 181 -5.06 -27.08 22.07
CA ARG A 181 -6.46 -27.01 22.52
C ARG A 181 -6.78 -27.99 23.64
#